data_AF-A0A411DSM6-F1
#
_entry.id   AF-A0A411DSM6-F1
#
_cell.length_a   1.000
_cell.length_b   1.000
_cell.length_c   1.000
_cell.angle_alpha   90.00
_cell.angle_beta   90.00
_cell.angle_gamma   90.00
#
_symmetry.space_group_name_H-M   'P 1'
#
loop_
_entity.id
_entity.type
_entity.pdbx_description
1 polymer ?
#
loop_
_entity_poly.entity_id
_entity_poly.type
_entity_poly.pdbx_seq_one_letter_code
_entity_poly.pdbx_strand_id
1 'polypeptide(L)'
;MIKYLKAVVINITTNIYKKKRFWAGVLLAQFLLFYGFSKSKIMISFFERFFEFQKEVHQVMFSRVPFSVGDLIYIALGAFLLYCFITLFKKHQRNDSMIKILIVMNVFYFIYQIFWGMLYFQIPIIKKLSSQDEPDIGKAKKLALVYLEKCKATRQYVQEDSNGVFIITNLTSIQKEILNQQTKLPSYISDKKAPEILDIKPSLFKNVMSFTGILGYYNPFTAEAQYNAELPHTLIPFTTAHESSHQLGFAREQEANFVGYLIGIHSGNPELRYSTEFFTLKSLLRYIVEEDPEFVKNILRQYSPAMKRDRAYEKSFIFQHQGWLDKFFGFTNNLFLKSNQQEGSVTYSYFIDLLLNYEKT
;
A
#
# COMPACT_ATOMS: atom_id res chain seq x y z
N MET A 1 52.40 20.36 -19.40
CA MET A 1 51.97 19.16 -18.64
C MET A 1 50.57 19.32 -18.01
N ILE A 2 50.29 20.38 -17.23
CA ILE A 2 49.00 20.60 -16.54
C ILE A 2 47.79 20.78 -17.50
N LYS A 3 47.94 21.49 -18.63
CA LYS A 3 46.89 21.61 -19.67
C LYS A 3 46.56 20.27 -20.33
N TYR A 4 47.56 19.41 -20.51
CA TYR A 4 47.40 18.08 -21.10
C TYR A 4 46.69 17.12 -20.15
N LEU A 5 47.04 17.15 -18.85
CA LEU A 5 46.31 16.40 -17.82
C LEU A 5 44.86 16.87 -17.68
N LYS A 6 44.57 18.19 -17.70
CA LYS A 6 43.19 18.70 -17.71
C LYS A 6 42.42 18.22 -18.95
N ALA A 7 43.02 18.30 -20.14
CA ALA A 7 42.38 17.83 -21.37
C ALA A 7 42.12 16.31 -21.35
N VAL A 8 43.05 15.50 -20.84
CA VAL A 8 42.89 14.05 -20.73
C VAL A 8 41.85 13.67 -19.67
N VAL A 9 41.83 14.32 -18.51
CA VAL A 9 40.82 14.10 -17.46
C VAL A 9 39.43 14.51 -17.94
N ILE A 10 39.32 15.64 -18.66
CA ILE A 10 38.07 16.09 -19.29
C ILE A 10 37.62 15.09 -20.38
N ASN A 11 38.53 14.55 -21.18
CA ASN A 11 38.17 13.60 -22.25
C ASN A 11 37.84 12.18 -21.74
N ILE A 12 38.38 11.79 -20.58
CA ILE A 12 38.04 10.54 -19.88
C ILE A 12 36.65 10.66 -19.20
N THR A 13 36.34 11.82 -18.61
CA THR A 13 35.02 12.08 -18.02
C THR A 13 33.91 12.22 -19.08
N THR A 14 34.21 12.77 -20.26
CA THR A 14 33.21 12.95 -21.35
C THR A 14 32.75 11.65 -22.03
N ASN A 15 33.37 10.50 -21.77
CA ASN A 15 32.96 9.20 -22.35
C ASN A 15 32.59 8.13 -21.33
N ILE A 16 32.76 8.35 -20.02
CA ILE A 16 32.49 7.32 -19.02
C ILE A 16 30.99 7.08 -18.82
N TYR A 17 30.17 8.13 -18.89
CA TYR A 17 28.71 8.04 -18.80
C TYR A 17 28.07 7.35 -20.01
N LYS A 18 28.83 7.17 -21.11
CA LYS A 18 28.41 6.38 -22.27
C LYS A 18 28.69 4.88 -22.10
N LYS A 19 29.23 4.44 -20.95
CA LYS A 19 29.52 3.04 -20.68
C LYS A 19 28.46 2.43 -19.77
N LYS A 20 27.90 1.27 -20.17
CA LYS A 20 26.93 0.50 -19.36
C LYS A 20 27.46 0.15 -17.96
N ARG A 21 28.76 -0.17 -17.86
CA ARG A 21 29.42 -0.50 -16.59
C ARG A 21 29.40 0.66 -15.58
N PHE A 22 29.43 1.90 -16.06
CA PHE A 22 29.33 3.06 -15.18
C PHE A 22 27.97 3.10 -14.50
N TRP A 23 26.87 3.08 -15.26
CA TRP A 23 25.52 3.12 -14.69
C TRP A 23 25.16 1.89 -13.86
N ALA A 24 25.66 0.70 -14.22
CA ALA A 24 25.53 -0.49 -13.37
C ALA A 24 26.29 -0.32 -12.04
N GLY A 25 27.49 0.27 -12.07
CA GLY A 25 28.28 0.59 -10.87
C GLY A 25 27.61 1.63 -9.97
N VAL A 26 27.01 2.68 -10.57
CA VAL A 26 26.22 3.67 -9.81
C VAL A 26 25.03 2.99 -9.13
N LEU A 27 24.31 2.12 -9.84
CA LEU A 27 23.16 1.42 -9.28
C LEU A 27 23.57 0.54 -8.09
N LEU A 28 24.67 -0.22 -8.23
CA LEU A 28 25.22 -1.01 -7.13
C LEU A 28 25.64 -0.12 -5.95
N ALA A 29 26.29 1.01 -6.20
CA ALA A 29 26.67 1.95 -5.16
C ALA A 29 25.45 2.52 -4.42
N GLN A 30 24.34 2.81 -5.12
CA GLN A 30 23.09 3.24 -4.51
C GLN A 30 22.50 2.14 -3.60
N PHE A 31 22.47 0.88 -4.06
CA PHE A 31 22.01 -0.24 -3.24
C PHE A 31 22.81 -0.35 -1.93
N LEU A 32 24.14 -0.29 -2.02
CA LEU A 32 25.01 -0.36 -0.84
C LEU A 32 24.82 0.86 0.08
N LEU A 33 24.62 2.05 -0.48
CA LEU A 33 24.37 3.27 0.27
C LEU A 33 23.07 3.17 1.09
N PHE A 34 21.94 2.86 0.44
CA PHE A 34 20.66 2.77 1.13
C PHE A 34 20.59 1.58 2.09
N TYR A 35 21.27 0.47 1.77
CA TYR A 35 21.46 -0.60 2.74
C TYR A 35 22.21 -0.14 3.98
N GLY A 36 23.29 0.65 3.82
CA GLY A 36 24.01 1.26 4.93
C GLY A 36 23.13 2.21 5.75
N PHE A 37 22.34 3.05 5.08
CA PHE A 37 21.38 3.94 5.74
C PHE A 37 20.31 3.16 6.51
N SER A 38 19.86 2.02 6.00
CA SER A 38 18.87 1.17 6.65
C SER A 38 19.34 0.56 7.98
N LYS A 39 20.65 0.59 8.26
CA LYS A 39 21.23 0.15 9.54
C LYS A 39 21.47 1.29 10.52
N SER A 40 21.28 2.55 10.11
CA SER A 40 21.53 3.73 10.93
C SER A 40 20.23 4.37 11.42
N LYS A 41 20.01 4.39 12.74
CA LYS A 41 18.85 5.05 13.37
C LYS A 41 18.76 6.54 13.00
N ILE A 42 19.91 7.21 12.87
CA ILE A 42 19.97 8.64 12.51
C ILE A 42 19.44 8.85 11.09
N MET A 43 19.85 7.99 10.15
CA MET A 43 19.40 8.09 8.76
C MET A 43 17.92 7.74 8.62
N ILE A 44 17.45 6.71 9.31
CA ILE A 44 16.01 6.37 9.35
C ILE A 44 15.19 7.56 9.85
N SER A 45 15.58 8.17 10.97
CA SER A 45 14.90 9.36 11.52
C SER A 45 15.02 10.59 10.61
N PHE A 46 16.11 10.71 9.85
CA PHE A 46 16.24 11.76 8.82
C PHE A 46 15.21 11.56 7.70
N PHE A 47 15.10 10.35 7.14
CA PHE A 47 14.14 10.07 6.07
C PHE A 47 12.69 10.15 6.54
N GLU A 48 12.39 9.75 7.77
CA GLU A 48 11.06 9.93 8.36
C GLU A 48 10.67 11.41 8.44
N ARG A 49 11.55 12.28 8.95
CA ARG A 49 11.29 13.73 9.00
C ARG A 49 11.25 14.37 7.62
N PHE A 50 12.08 13.91 6.70
CA PHE A 50 12.05 14.36 5.31
C PHE A 50 10.71 14.02 4.65
N PHE A 51 10.20 12.80 4.88
CA PHE A 51 8.91 12.37 4.35
C PHE A 51 7.75 13.24 4.85
N GLU A 52 7.75 13.66 6.11
CA GLU A 52 6.72 14.57 6.64
C GLU A 52 6.61 15.87 5.84
N PHE A 53 7.73 16.43 5.39
CA PHE A 53 7.74 17.60 4.50
C PHE A 53 7.38 17.23 3.06
N GLN A 54 7.98 16.16 2.53
CA GLN A 54 7.81 15.76 1.13
C GLN A 54 6.37 15.36 0.81
N LYS A 55 5.68 14.65 1.70
CA LYS A 55 4.30 14.19 1.49
C LYS A 55 3.34 15.35 1.33
N GLU A 56 3.46 16.38 2.17
CA GLU A 56 2.61 17.58 2.12
C GLU A 56 2.83 18.35 0.81
N VAL A 57 4.09 18.58 0.43
CA VAL A 57 4.42 19.26 -0.84
C VAL A 57 3.85 18.51 -2.03
N HIS A 58 4.00 17.19 -2.08
CA HIS A 58 3.45 16.37 -3.15
C HIS A 58 1.92 16.43 -3.20
N GLN A 59 1.25 16.21 -2.07
CA GLN A 59 -0.21 16.25 -2.02
C GLN A 59 -0.76 17.63 -2.41
N VAL A 60 -0.14 18.75 -2.02
CA VAL A 60 -0.54 20.10 -2.46
C VAL A 60 -0.43 20.24 -3.99
N MET A 61 0.61 19.67 -4.60
CA MET A 61 0.80 19.73 -6.05
C MET A 61 -0.20 18.86 -6.80
N PHE A 62 -0.37 17.59 -6.37
CA PHE A 62 -1.08 16.59 -7.15
C PHE A 62 -2.58 16.52 -6.84
N SER A 63 -3.05 16.88 -5.63
CA SER A 63 -4.49 16.89 -5.28
C SER A 63 -5.35 17.79 -6.18
N ARG A 64 -4.75 18.82 -6.79
CA ARG A 64 -5.45 19.73 -7.73
C ARG A 64 -5.85 19.06 -9.04
N VAL A 65 -5.25 17.92 -9.36
CA VAL A 65 -5.52 17.18 -10.60
C VAL A 65 -6.53 16.07 -10.29
N PRO A 66 -7.66 15.98 -11.02
CA PRO A 66 -8.76 15.07 -10.68
C PRO A 66 -8.49 13.60 -11.02
N PHE A 67 -7.37 13.29 -11.70
CA PHE A 67 -6.96 11.93 -12.06
C PHE A 67 -5.58 11.61 -11.48
N SER A 68 -5.23 10.32 -11.42
CA SER A 68 -3.93 9.85 -10.91
C SER A 68 -2.78 10.27 -11.82
N VAL A 69 -1.96 11.21 -11.37
CA VAL A 69 -0.77 11.67 -12.11
C VAL A 69 0.33 10.62 -12.06
N GLY A 70 0.45 9.92 -10.94
CA GLY A 70 1.35 8.79 -10.74
C GLY A 70 1.11 7.67 -11.74
N ASP A 71 -0.14 7.40 -12.09
CA ASP A 71 -0.49 6.40 -13.11
C ASP A 71 -0.05 6.84 -14.51
N LEU A 72 -0.21 8.14 -14.83
CA LEU A 72 0.30 8.68 -16.09
C LEU A 72 1.83 8.60 -16.16
N ILE A 73 2.54 8.85 -15.06
CA ILE A 73 4.00 8.65 -14.97
C ILE A 73 4.34 7.19 -15.27
N TYR A 74 3.61 6.24 -14.70
CA TYR A 74 3.83 4.81 -14.97
C TYR A 74 3.48 4.41 -16.41
N ILE A 75 2.43 4.95 -17.02
CA ILE A 75 2.10 4.73 -18.44
C ILE A 75 3.23 5.27 -19.33
N ALA A 76 3.68 6.50 -19.10
CA ALA A 76 4.75 7.13 -19.87
C ALA A 76 6.08 6.36 -19.72
N LEU A 77 6.39 5.93 -18.49
CA LEU A 77 7.54 5.07 -18.21
C LEU A 77 7.44 3.74 -18.94
N GLY A 78 6.30 3.07 -18.88
CA GLY A 78 6.05 1.80 -19.54
C GLY A 78 6.22 1.91 -21.06
N ALA A 79 5.65 2.95 -21.67
CA ALA A 79 5.82 3.22 -23.10
C ALA A 79 7.28 3.48 -23.48
N PHE A 80 8.01 4.26 -22.67
CA PHE A 80 9.43 4.53 -22.87
C PHE A 80 10.28 3.25 -22.75
N LEU A 81 10.05 2.45 -21.72
CA LEU A 81 10.76 1.18 -21.51
C LEU A 81 10.44 0.18 -22.63
N LEU A 82 9.19 0.11 -23.09
CA LEU A 82 8.80 -0.72 -24.23
C LEU A 82 9.52 -0.28 -25.51
N TYR A 83 9.57 1.03 -25.79
CA TYR A 83 10.35 1.56 -26.90
C TYR A 83 11.83 1.15 -26.80
N CYS A 84 12.46 1.38 -25.63
CA CYS A 84 13.84 0.98 -25.40
C CYS A 84 14.04 -0.53 -25.60
N PHE A 85 13.12 -1.34 -25.10
CA PHE A 85 13.14 -2.80 -25.23
C PHE A 85 13.08 -3.24 -26.70
N ILE A 86 12.15 -2.69 -27.50
CA ILE A 86 12.05 -2.98 -28.95
C ILE A 86 13.36 -2.60 -29.64
N THR A 87 13.96 -1.46 -29.29
CA THR A 87 15.23 -1.01 -29.88
C THR A 87 16.46 -1.81 -29.41
N LEU A 88 16.36 -2.65 -28.38
CA LEU A 88 17.44 -3.58 -27.99
C LEU A 88 17.73 -4.61 -29.09
N PHE A 89 16.71 -5.00 -29.86
CA PHE A 89 16.84 -5.94 -30.96
C PHE A 89 17.49 -5.30 -32.21
N LYS A 90 17.61 -3.97 -32.26
CA LYS A 90 18.31 -3.25 -33.33
C LYS A 90 19.79 -3.10 -32.98
N LYS A 91 20.67 -3.84 -33.68
CA LYS A 91 22.13 -3.93 -33.40
C LYS A 91 22.80 -2.57 -33.15
N HIS A 92 22.46 -1.54 -33.95
CA HIS A 92 23.05 -0.20 -33.84
C HIS A 92 22.53 0.61 -32.63
N GLN A 93 21.33 0.32 -32.13
CA GLN A 93 20.70 1.06 -31.02
C GLN A 93 20.76 0.32 -29.68
N ARG A 94 21.18 -0.95 -29.67
CA ARG A 94 21.22 -1.80 -28.48
C ARG A 94 22.01 -1.19 -27.32
N ASN A 95 23.18 -0.60 -27.61
CA ASN A 95 24.01 -0.03 -26.56
C ASN A 95 23.34 1.18 -25.88
N ASP A 96 22.84 2.10 -26.69
CA ASP A 96 22.18 3.32 -26.21
C ASP A 96 20.90 3.01 -25.45
N SER A 97 20.12 2.03 -25.94
CA SER A 97 18.89 1.57 -25.28
C SER A 97 19.18 0.96 -23.90
N MET A 98 20.22 0.12 -23.79
CA MET A 98 20.66 -0.42 -22.50
C MET A 98 21.12 0.68 -21.53
N ILE A 99 21.82 1.70 -22.01
CA ILE A 99 22.26 2.83 -21.18
C ILE A 99 21.03 3.62 -20.68
N LYS A 100 20.07 3.92 -21.57
CA LYS A 100 18.82 4.59 -21.20
C LYS A 100 18.04 3.82 -20.13
N ILE A 101 17.91 2.50 -20.29
CA ILE A 101 17.26 1.64 -19.29
C ILE A 101 18.00 1.73 -17.95
N LEU A 102 19.33 1.59 -17.93
CA LEU A 102 20.11 1.70 -16.69
C LEU A 102 20.00 3.07 -16.03
N ILE A 103 19.98 4.16 -16.81
CA ILE A 103 19.77 5.52 -16.29
C ILE A 103 18.39 5.61 -15.63
N VAL A 104 17.34 5.16 -16.32
CA VAL A 104 15.97 5.15 -15.77
C VAL A 104 15.92 4.34 -14.47
N MET A 105 16.52 3.14 -14.44
CA MET A 105 16.59 2.33 -13.22
C MET A 105 17.28 3.07 -12.07
N ASN A 106 18.41 3.75 -12.33
CA ASN A 106 19.11 4.54 -11.31
C ASN A 106 18.25 5.70 -10.79
N VAL A 107 17.61 6.46 -11.68
CA VAL A 107 16.78 7.60 -11.29
C VAL A 107 15.56 7.13 -10.48
N PHE A 108 14.84 6.13 -10.97
CA PHE A 108 13.65 5.61 -10.30
C PHE A 108 14.00 4.97 -8.96
N TYR A 109 15.06 4.15 -8.89
CA TYR A 109 15.49 3.54 -7.63
C TYR A 109 15.89 4.59 -6.60
N PHE A 110 16.69 5.58 -7.00
CA PHE A 110 17.11 6.67 -6.11
C PHE A 110 15.92 7.45 -5.55
N ILE A 111 15.00 7.88 -6.42
CA ILE A 111 13.81 8.63 -6.01
C ILE A 111 12.92 7.77 -5.10
N TYR A 112 12.67 6.51 -5.48
CA TYR A 112 11.91 5.57 -4.66
C TYR A 112 12.50 5.42 -3.25
N GLN A 113 13.82 5.23 -3.13
CA GLN A 113 14.46 5.06 -1.83
C GLN A 113 14.32 6.31 -0.94
N ILE A 114 14.51 7.50 -1.52
CA ILE A 114 14.40 8.77 -0.78
C ILE A 114 12.96 9.07 -0.37
N PHE A 115 11.99 8.83 -1.26
CA PHE A 115 10.59 9.20 -1.03
C PHE A 115 9.79 8.11 -0.30
N TRP A 116 10.25 6.85 -0.29
CA TRP A 116 9.44 5.76 0.27
C TRP A 116 10.25 4.61 0.86
N GLY A 117 11.25 4.08 0.13
CA GLY A 117 11.95 2.85 0.50
C GLY A 117 12.55 2.87 1.92
N MET A 118 13.04 4.02 2.36
CA MET A 118 13.61 4.16 3.71
C MET A 118 12.58 4.10 4.85
N LEU A 119 11.28 4.28 4.58
CA LEU A 119 10.22 4.23 5.60
C LEU A 119 9.94 2.80 6.10
N TYR A 120 10.29 1.78 5.31
CA TYR A 120 10.20 0.36 5.72
C TYR A 120 11.10 0.01 6.93
N PHE A 121 12.03 0.90 7.30
CA PHE A 121 12.96 0.72 8.42
C PHE A 121 12.57 1.50 9.68
N GLN A 122 11.44 2.23 9.65
CA GLN A 122 10.90 2.90 10.84
C GLN A 122 10.59 1.89 11.96
N ILE A 123 10.50 2.39 13.19
CA ILE A 123 10.14 1.57 14.36
C ILE A 123 8.74 0.98 14.13
N PRO A 124 8.59 -0.36 14.17
CA PRO A 124 7.29 -1.00 13.98
C PRO A 124 6.27 -0.61 15.06
N ILE A 125 4.98 -0.53 14.69
CA ILE A 125 3.88 -0.13 15.59
C ILE A 125 3.77 -1.06 16.80
N ILE A 126 4.04 -2.36 16.66
CA ILE A 126 3.96 -3.31 17.78
C ILE A 126 4.84 -2.90 18.96
N LYS A 127 5.98 -2.22 18.70
CA LYS A 127 6.87 -1.71 19.75
C LYS A 127 6.32 -0.48 20.49
N LYS A 128 5.26 0.12 19.96
CA LYS A 128 4.54 1.27 20.55
C LYS A 128 3.29 0.84 21.32
N LEU A 129 2.85 -0.41 21.17
CA LEU A 129 1.71 -0.95 21.92
C LEU A 129 2.12 -1.34 23.34
N SER A 130 1.13 -1.41 24.24
CA SER A 130 1.34 -1.74 25.65
C SER A 130 1.79 -3.18 25.89
N SER A 131 1.46 -4.08 24.97
CA SER A 131 1.82 -5.50 24.99
C SER A 131 2.39 -5.91 23.64
N GLN A 132 3.21 -6.97 23.65
CA GLN A 132 3.77 -7.63 22.47
C GLN A 132 3.56 -9.14 22.62
N ASP A 133 2.37 -9.50 23.09
CA ASP A 133 2.00 -10.87 23.37
C ASP A 133 1.79 -11.62 22.07
N GLU A 134 2.10 -12.91 22.08
CA GLU A 134 1.77 -13.79 20.98
C GLU A 134 0.25 -13.86 20.79
N PRO A 135 -0.22 -14.07 19.55
CA PRO A 135 -1.64 -14.19 19.23
C PRO A 135 -2.38 -15.24 20.06
N ASP A 136 -3.36 -14.79 20.83
CA ASP A 136 -4.28 -15.68 21.54
C ASP A 136 -5.52 -15.98 20.70
N ILE A 137 -5.66 -17.25 20.30
CA ILE A 137 -6.84 -17.76 19.58
C ILE A 137 -8.15 -17.55 20.37
N GLY A 138 -8.11 -17.64 21.70
CA GLY A 138 -9.26 -17.40 22.56
C GLY A 138 -9.74 -15.96 22.47
N LYS A 139 -8.81 -15.00 22.58
CA LYS A 139 -9.07 -13.58 22.35
C LYS A 139 -9.58 -13.30 20.93
N ALA A 140 -8.98 -13.91 19.91
CA ALA A 140 -9.42 -13.77 18.53
C ALA A 140 -10.88 -14.22 18.32
N LYS A 141 -11.28 -15.37 18.90
CA LYS A 141 -12.67 -15.85 18.85
C LYS A 141 -13.64 -14.90 19.54
N LYS A 142 -13.28 -14.35 20.70
CA LYS A 142 -14.10 -13.34 21.41
C LYS A 142 -14.30 -12.09 20.55
N LEU A 143 -13.22 -11.56 19.97
CA LEU A 143 -13.31 -10.40 19.08
C LEU A 143 -14.10 -10.72 17.81
N ALA A 144 -13.98 -11.91 17.24
CA ALA A 144 -14.78 -12.29 16.07
C ALA A 144 -16.29 -12.26 16.36
N LEU A 145 -16.72 -12.66 17.56
CA LEU A 145 -18.11 -12.53 18.00
C LEU A 145 -18.54 -11.06 18.16
N VAL A 146 -17.68 -10.23 18.77
CA VAL A 146 -17.94 -8.78 18.89
C VAL A 146 -18.09 -8.14 17.50
N TYR A 147 -17.18 -8.44 16.59
CA TYR A 147 -17.20 -7.90 15.23
C TYR A 147 -18.35 -8.43 14.38
N LEU A 148 -18.81 -9.67 14.62
CA LEU A 148 -20.03 -10.19 14.01
C LEU A 148 -21.24 -9.32 14.38
N GLU A 149 -21.41 -9.01 15.67
CA GLU A 149 -22.54 -8.19 16.13
C GLU A 149 -22.43 -6.73 15.68
N LYS A 150 -21.21 -6.14 15.71
CA LYS A 150 -20.96 -4.81 15.12
C LYS A 150 -21.34 -4.77 13.64
N CYS A 151 -20.87 -5.73 12.84
CA CYS A 151 -21.22 -5.81 11.42
C CYS A 151 -22.73 -5.91 11.21
N LYS A 152 -23.43 -6.76 11.98
CA LYS A 152 -24.90 -6.89 11.88
C LYS A 152 -25.59 -5.55 12.16
N ALA A 153 -25.15 -4.84 13.18
CA ALA A 153 -25.72 -3.54 13.56
C ALA A 153 -25.41 -2.47 12.51
N THR A 154 -24.14 -2.26 12.16
CA THR A 154 -23.73 -1.20 11.22
C THR A 154 -24.29 -1.44 9.82
N ARG A 155 -24.45 -2.71 9.39
CA ARG A 155 -25.06 -3.04 8.09
C ARG A 155 -26.50 -2.54 7.93
N GLN A 156 -27.21 -2.25 9.02
CA GLN A 156 -28.57 -1.69 8.98
C GLN A 156 -28.59 -0.20 8.61
N TYR A 157 -27.45 0.50 8.73
CA TYR A 157 -27.33 1.94 8.49
C TYR A 157 -26.73 2.29 7.13
N VAL A 158 -26.41 1.28 6.31
CA VAL A 158 -25.85 1.47 4.96
C VAL A 158 -26.87 1.09 3.90
N GLN A 159 -26.80 1.74 2.74
CA GLN A 159 -27.73 1.51 1.65
C GLN A 159 -27.40 0.24 0.87
N GLU A 160 -28.39 -0.29 0.15
CA GLU A 160 -28.22 -1.46 -0.71
C GLU A 160 -28.85 -1.26 -2.09
N ASP A 161 -28.34 -2.01 -3.07
CA ASP A 161 -28.89 -2.06 -4.41
C ASP A 161 -30.18 -2.92 -4.47
N SER A 162 -30.75 -3.08 -5.67
CA SER A 162 -31.93 -3.93 -5.88
C SER A 162 -31.72 -5.41 -5.55
N ASN A 163 -30.47 -5.88 -5.48
CA ASN A 163 -30.12 -7.23 -5.08
C ASN A 163 -29.86 -7.32 -3.57
N GLY A 164 -29.99 -6.21 -2.84
CA GLY A 164 -29.73 -6.11 -1.41
C GLY A 164 -28.24 -6.18 -1.05
N VAL A 165 -27.34 -5.85 -1.99
CA VAL A 165 -25.89 -5.75 -1.76
C VAL A 165 -25.55 -4.33 -1.35
N PHE A 166 -24.66 -4.17 -0.37
CA PHE A 166 -24.21 -2.86 0.11
C PHE A 166 -23.69 -1.98 -1.04
N ILE A 167 -24.13 -0.71 -1.06
CA ILE A 167 -23.62 0.31 -1.97
C ILE A 167 -23.12 1.56 -1.25
N ILE A 168 -22.05 2.14 -1.77
CA ILE A 168 -21.56 3.46 -1.38
C ILE A 168 -22.46 4.52 -2.01
N THR A 169 -22.97 5.43 -1.19
CA THR A 169 -23.82 6.54 -1.64
C THR A 169 -23.02 7.80 -1.89
N ASN A 170 -21.96 8.04 -1.11
CA ASN A 170 -21.18 9.26 -1.19
C ASN A 170 -19.70 9.00 -0.84
N LEU A 171 -18.91 8.67 -1.85
CA LEU A 171 -17.48 8.40 -1.68
C LEU A 171 -16.71 9.60 -1.14
N THR A 172 -17.07 10.83 -1.54
CA THR A 172 -16.42 12.05 -1.04
C THR A 172 -16.63 12.23 0.46
N SER A 173 -17.79 11.87 0.99
CA SER A 173 -18.06 11.88 2.43
C SER A 173 -17.16 10.88 3.17
N ILE A 174 -17.00 9.67 2.64
CA ILE A 174 -16.08 8.66 3.18
C ILE A 174 -14.65 9.21 3.21
N GLN A 175 -14.17 9.74 2.10
CA GLN A 175 -12.81 10.26 1.97
C GLN A 175 -12.53 11.43 2.92
N LYS A 176 -13.47 12.35 3.09
CA LYS A 176 -13.37 13.45 4.07
C LYS A 176 -13.35 12.93 5.50
N GLU A 177 -14.16 11.91 5.81
CA GLU A 177 -14.15 11.30 7.13
C GLU A 177 -12.83 10.57 7.40
N ILE A 178 -12.22 9.94 6.40
CA ILE A 178 -10.87 9.35 6.52
C ILE A 178 -9.86 10.42 6.95
N LEU A 179 -9.80 11.57 6.25
CA LEU A 179 -8.89 12.66 6.61
C LEU A 179 -9.14 13.18 8.04
N ASN A 180 -10.41 13.35 8.41
CA ASN A 180 -10.80 13.77 9.75
C ASN A 180 -10.32 12.77 10.82
N GLN A 181 -10.44 11.47 10.58
CA GLN A 181 -10.01 10.42 11.50
C GLN A 181 -8.48 10.29 11.59
N GLN A 182 -7.74 10.62 10.53
CA GLN A 182 -6.28 10.69 10.59
C GLN A 182 -5.78 11.69 11.66
N THR A 183 -6.50 12.81 11.87
CA THR A 183 -6.16 13.80 12.91
C THR A 183 -6.41 13.29 14.34
N LYS A 184 -7.17 12.19 14.48
CA LYS A 184 -7.60 11.61 15.76
C LYS A 184 -6.86 10.33 16.13
N LEU A 185 -5.86 9.93 15.33
CA LEU A 185 -5.05 8.76 15.63
C LEU A 185 -4.41 8.91 17.02
N PRO A 186 -4.38 7.85 17.84
CA PRO A 186 -3.79 7.95 19.18
C PRO A 186 -2.32 8.35 19.11
N SER A 187 -1.94 9.37 19.89
CA SER A 187 -0.59 9.97 19.85
C SER A 187 0.53 8.99 20.23
N TYR A 188 0.23 7.96 21.02
CA TYR A 188 1.20 6.91 21.35
C TYR A 188 1.46 5.95 20.17
N ILE A 189 0.54 5.88 19.20
CA ILE A 189 0.67 5.05 17.99
C ILE A 189 1.35 5.87 16.87
N SER A 190 0.88 7.10 16.66
CA SER A 190 1.33 7.98 15.58
C SER A 190 1.57 9.41 16.06
N ASP A 191 2.77 9.91 15.81
CA ASP A 191 3.17 11.31 15.90
C ASP A 191 3.25 11.99 14.52
N LYS A 192 2.90 11.25 13.45
CA LYS A 192 2.90 11.74 12.07
C LYS A 192 1.83 12.80 11.87
N LYS A 193 2.14 13.86 11.11
CA LYS A 193 1.17 14.92 10.82
C LYS A 193 0.15 14.44 9.80
N ALA A 194 -1.12 14.73 10.06
CA ALA A 194 -2.20 14.61 9.09
C ALA A 194 -2.28 15.93 8.29
N PRO A 195 -1.95 15.94 7.00
CA PRO A 195 -1.96 17.17 6.19
C PRO A 195 -3.38 17.63 5.82
N GLU A 196 -4.41 16.79 6.04
CA GLU A 196 -5.81 17.10 5.72
C GLU A 196 -6.06 17.45 4.24
N ILE A 197 -5.16 17.02 3.34
CA ILE A 197 -5.28 17.20 1.90
C ILE A 197 -5.89 15.94 1.28
N LEU A 198 -6.99 16.10 0.56
CA LEU A 198 -7.62 15.02 -0.17
C LEU A 198 -6.85 14.70 -1.45
N ASP A 199 -6.02 13.65 -1.40
CA ASP A 199 -5.28 13.15 -2.57
C ASP A 199 -5.47 11.64 -2.74
N ILE A 200 -6.74 11.23 -2.76
CA ILE A 200 -7.20 9.85 -2.90
C ILE A 200 -7.96 9.74 -4.22
N LYS A 201 -7.50 8.90 -5.15
CA LYS A 201 -7.99 8.90 -6.53
C LYS A 201 -8.23 7.49 -7.07
N PRO A 202 -9.22 7.31 -7.95
CA PRO A 202 -9.35 6.07 -8.69
C PRO A 202 -8.13 5.88 -9.60
N SER A 203 -7.56 4.67 -9.61
CA SER A 203 -6.47 4.34 -10.52
C SER A 203 -6.96 4.30 -11.98
N LEU A 204 -6.14 4.79 -12.91
CA LEU A 204 -6.29 4.60 -14.35
C LEU A 204 -6.12 3.13 -14.74
N PHE A 205 -5.47 2.33 -13.91
CA PHE A 205 -5.28 0.89 -14.09
C PHE A 205 -6.37 0.02 -13.49
N LYS A 206 -7.46 0.59 -12.94
CA LYS A 206 -8.52 -0.12 -12.22
C LYS A 206 -9.00 -1.44 -12.88
N ASN A 207 -9.18 -1.44 -14.20
CA ASN A 207 -9.59 -2.63 -14.95
C ASN A 207 -8.55 -3.75 -14.89
N VAL A 208 -7.27 -3.41 -15.02
CA VAL A 208 -6.17 -4.38 -14.92
C VAL A 208 -6.02 -4.83 -13.48
N MET A 209 -6.08 -3.88 -12.52
CA MET A 209 -5.92 -4.15 -11.10
C MET A 209 -6.86 -5.25 -10.60
N SER A 210 -8.12 -5.27 -11.06
CA SER A 210 -9.09 -6.31 -10.71
C SER A 210 -8.55 -7.74 -10.95
N PHE A 211 -7.74 -7.95 -12.00
CA PHE A 211 -7.14 -9.25 -12.33
C PHE A 211 -5.77 -9.51 -11.68
N THR A 212 -5.24 -8.55 -10.93
CA THR A 212 -3.91 -8.66 -10.28
C THR A 212 -3.98 -8.99 -8.79
N GLY A 213 -5.16 -8.85 -8.18
CA GLY A 213 -5.32 -8.93 -6.72
C GLY A 213 -4.92 -7.65 -5.96
N ILE A 214 -4.40 -6.63 -6.65
CA ILE A 214 -4.06 -5.33 -6.05
C ILE A 214 -5.35 -4.51 -5.90
N LEU A 215 -5.70 -4.18 -4.66
CA LEU A 215 -6.92 -3.42 -4.34
C LEU A 215 -6.69 -1.91 -4.44
N GLY A 216 -5.48 -1.48 -4.11
CA GLY A 216 -5.02 -0.09 -4.11
C GLY A 216 -3.50 -0.07 -4.04
N TYR A 217 -2.92 1.11 -4.18
CA TYR A 217 -1.53 1.35 -3.87
C TYR A 217 -1.28 2.84 -3.59
N TYR A 218 -0.23 3.11 -2.83
CA TYR A 218 0.34 4.44 -2.69
C TYR A 218 1.42 4.68 -3.74
N ASN A 219 1.37 5.83 -4.42
CA ASN A 219 2.38 6.19 -5.40
C ASN A 219 3.54 6.99 -4.77
N PRO A 220 4.75 6.41 -4.66
CA PRO A 220 5.87 7.04 -3.97
C PRO A 220 6.44 8.27 -4.69
N PHE A 221 6.10 8.49 -5.97
CA PHE A 221 6.59 9.63 -6.75
C PHE A 221 5.68 10.86 -6.66
N THR A 222 4.41 10.65 -6.29
CA THR A 222 3.36 11.69 -6.32
C THR A 222 2.60 11.82 -5.00
N ALA A 223 2.84 10.92 -4.04
CA ALA A 223 2.12 10.83 -2.77
C ALA A 223 0.59 10.65 -2.88
N GLU A 224 0.09 10.28 -4.06
CA GLU A 224 -1.31 9.95 -4.30
C GLU A 224 -1.63 8.57 -3.70
N ALA A 225 -2.79 8.43 -3.06
CA ALA A 225 -3.38 7.14 -2.70
C ALA A 225 -4.32 6.70 -3.83
N GLN A 226 -3.95 5.65 -4.57
CA GLN A 226 -4.77 5.10 -5.63
C GLN A 226 -5.57 3.89 -5.16
N TYR A 227 -6.82 3.79 -5.56
CA TYR A 227 -7.65 2.59 -5.32
C TYR A 227 -8.28 2.09 -6.62
N ASN A 228 -8.57 0.79 -6.66
CA ASN A 228 -9.34 0.19 -7.73
C ASN A 228 -10.83 0.51 -7.54
N ALA A 229 -11.38 1.36 -8.41
CA ALA A 229 -12.78 1.77 -8.37
C ALA A 229 -13.78 0.70 -8.84
N GLU A 230 -13.30 -0.41 -9.41
CA GLU A 230 -14.15 -1.54 -9.81
C GLU A 230 -14.38 -2.54 -8.66
N LEU A 231 -13.77 -2.34 -7.49
CA LEU A 231 -13.94 -3.22 -6.35
C LEU A 231 -15.39 -3.23 -5.85
N PRO A 232 -15.85 -4.35 -5.27
CA PRO A 232 -17.05 -4.37 -4.45
C PRO A 232 -17.10 -3.20 -3.47
N HIS A 233 -18.27 -2.58 -3.34
CA HIS A 233 -18.47 -1.42 -2.47
C HIS A 233 -18.14 -1.71 -0.99
N THR A 234 -18.21 -2.97 -0.56
CA THR A 234 -17.77 -3.44 0.76
C THR A 234 -16.26 -3.30 0.99
N LEU A 235 -15.44 -3.26 -0.06
CA LEU A 235 -13.98 -3.20 0.01
C LEU A 235 -13.44 -1.77 -0.15
N ILE A 236 -14.04 -0.96 -1.03
CA ILE A 236 -13.53 0.39 -1.37
C ILE A 236 -13.25 1.27 -0.13
N PRO A 237 -14.13 1.40 0.88
CA PRO A 237 -13.92 2.32 1.98
C PRO A 237 -12.71 1.94 2.84
N PHE A 238 -12.59 0.67 3.22
CA PHE A 238 -11.43 0.20 3.98
C PHE A 238 -10.14 0.26 3.14
N THR A 239 -10.16 -0.16 1.87
CA THR A 239 -9.01 -0.01 0.97
C THR A 239 -8.55 1.45 0.92
N THR A 240 -9.50 2.37 0.82
CA THR A 240 -9.18 3.80 0.79
C THR A 240 -8.53 4.27 2.10
N ALA A 241 -9.01 3.80 3.25
CA ALA A 241 -8.41 4.11 4.54
C ALA A 241 -6.99 3.50 4.66
N HIS A 242 -6.79 2.28 4.18
CA HIS A 242 -5.49 1.61 4.09
C HIS A 242 -4.49 2.43 3.26
N GLU A 243 -4.85 2.79 2.03
CA GLU A 243 -3.96 3.59 1.16
C GLU A 243 -3.67 4.98 1.74
N SER A 244 -4.64 5.57 2.45
CA SER A 244 -4.42 6.83 3.17
C SER A 244 -3.41 6.68 4.33
N SER A 245 -3.30 5.50 4.94
CA SER A 245 -2.28 5.21 5.95
C SER A 245 -0.88 5.20 5.34
N HIS A 246 -0.74 4.73 4.10
CA HIS A 246 0.52 4.87 3.37
C HIS A 246 0.87 6.34 3.10
N GLN A 247 -0.12 7.19 2.77
CA GLN A 247 0.11 8.64 2.64
C GLN A 247 0.61 9.28 3.94
N LEU A 248 0.19 8.78 5.11
CA LEU A 248 0.73 9.24 6.38
C LEU A 248 2.19 8.83 6.58
N GLY A 249 2.67 7.79 5.91
CA GLY A 249 4.06 7.30 5.97
C GLY A 249 4.23 5.94 6.61
N PHE A 250 3.15 5.18 6.80
CA PHE A 250 3.21 3.79 7.26
C PHE A 250 3.48 2.85 6.09
N ALA A 251 4.74 2.52 5.84
CA ALA A 251 5.10 1.77 4.63
C ALA A 251 4.77 0.26 4.67
N ARG A 252 4.68 -0.34 5.86
CA ARG A 252 4.38 -1.77 6.01
C ARG A 252 2.89 -2.02 5.81
N GLU A 253 2.53 -2.95 4.92
CA GLU A 253 1.14 -3.30 4.61
C GLU A 253 0.29 -3.60 5.85
N GLN A 254 0.83 -4.36 6.80
CA GLN A 254 0.05 -4.74 7.98
C GLN A 254 -0.09 -3.60 9.00
N GLU A 255 0.85 -2.65 9.01
CA GLU A 255 0.73 -1.42 9.80
C GLU A 255 -0.26 -0.46 9.13
N ALA A 256 -0.28 -0.38 7.80
CA ALA A 256 -1.28 0.36 7.05
C ALA A 256 -2.69 -0.23 7.23
N ASN A 257 -2.83 -1.56 7.27
CA ASN A 257 -4.08 -2.23 7.64
C ASN A 257 -4.52 -1.83 9.07
N PHE A 258 -3.59 -1.81 10.02
CA PHE A 258 -3.88 -1.46 11.41
C PHE A 258 -4.27 0.02 11.57
N VAL A 259 -3.56 0.94 10.91
CA VAL A 259 -3.92 2.37 10.93
C VAL A 259 -5.23 2.61 10.17
N GLY A 260 -5.47 1.93 9.05
CA GLY A 260 -6.74 1.95 8.33
C GLY A 260 -7.90 1.42 9.20
N TYR A 261 -7.65 0.40 10.00
CA TYR A 261 -8.57 -0.09 11.02
C TYR A 261 -8.91 0.99 12.06
N LEU A 262 -7.90 1.67 12.63
CA LEU A 262 -8.13 2.75 13.60
C LEU A 262 -8.91 3.92 13.01
N ILE A 263 -8.62 4.30 11.76
CA ILE A 263 -9.34 5.33 11.01
C ILE A 263 -10.82 4.94 10.85
N GLY A 264 -11.09 3.68 10.49
CA GLY A 264 -12.42 3.24 10.12
C GLY A 264 -13.31 2.84 11.30
N ILE A 265 -12.76 2.22 12.35
CA ILE A 265 -13.56 1.65 13.44
C ILE A 265 -14.21 2.72 14.33
N HIS A 266 -13.62 3.90 14.42
CA HIS A 266 -14.13 5.06 15.16
C HIS A 266 -14.80 6.11 14.24
N SER A 267 -14.98 5.77 12.97
CA SER A 267 -15.57 6.66 11.97
C SER A 267 -17.03 7.00 12.27
N GLY A 268 -17.41 8.27 12.12
CA GLY A 268 -18.81 8.71 12.14
C GLY A 268 -19.61 8.26 10.91
N ASN A 269 -18.94 7.91 9.81
CA ASN A 269 -19.56 7.47 8.57
C ASN A 269 -19.86 5.95 8.62
N PRO A 270 -21.14 5.52 8.49
CA PRO A 270 -21.51 4.11 8.62
C PRO A 270 -20.98 3.22 7.47
N GLU A 271 -20.77 3.77 6.27
CA GLU A 271 -20.24 3.03 5.11
C GLU A 271 -18.76 2.65 5.35
N LEU A 272 -17.97 3.60 5.86
CA LEU A 272 -16.58 3.36 6.24
C LEU A 272 -16.48 2.39 7.43
N ARG A 273 -17.31 2.61 8.46
CA ARG A 273 -17.34 1.77 9.66
C ARG A 273 -17.71 0.32 9.32
N TYR A 274 -18.76 0.11 8.53
CA TYR A 274 -19.17 -1.24 8.13
C TYR A 274 -18.09 -1.95 7.32
N SER A 275 -17.51 -1.29 6.31
CA SER A 275 -16.41 -1.85 5.51
C SER A 275 -15.22 -2.27 6.38
N THR A 276 -14.88 -1.45 7.38
CA THR A 276 -13.77 -1.71 8.32
C THR A 276 -14.08 -2.86 9.27
N GLU A 277 -15.25 -2.85 9.90
CA GLU A 277 -15.71 -3.95 10.77
C GLU A 277 -15.74 -5.27 10.01
N PHE A 278 -16.21 -5.24 8.76
CA PHE A 278 -16.31 -6.42 7.92
C PHE A 278 -14.96 -6.93 7.45
N PHE A 279 -14.02 -6.04 7.14
CA PHE A 279 -12.62 -6.40 6.91
C PHE A 279 -12.02 -7.07 8.16
N THR A 280 -12.17 -6.45 9.33
CA THR A 280 -11.64 -6.97 10.61
C THR A 280 -12.21 -8.35 10.93
N LEU A 281 -13.52 -8.55 10.78
CA LEU A 281 -14.16 -9.85 10.97
C LEU A 281 -13.58 -10.90 10.02
N LYS A 282 -13.46 -10.59 8.73
CA LYS A 282 -12.88 -11.51 7.73
C LYS A 282 -11.42 -11.86 8.06
N SER A 283 -10.64 -10.90 8.54
CA SER A 283 -9.24 -11.10 8.93
C SER A 283 -9.12 -12.00 10.17
N LEU A 284 -9.95 -11.78 11.19
CA LEU A 284 -10.02 -12.66 12.36
C LEU A 284 -10.44 -14.08 11.98
N LEU A 285 -11.46 -14.24 11.13
CA LEU A 285 -11.92 -15.56 10.69
C LEU A 285 -10.87 -16.29 9.86
N ARG A 286 -10.08 -15.57 9.04
CA ARG A 286 -8.97 -16.15 8.29
C ARG A 286 -7.85 -16.63 9.20
N TYR A 287 -7.59 -15.93 10.30
CA TYR A 287 -6.65 -16.42 11.30
C TYR A 287 -7.20 -17.68 12.01
N ILE A 288 -8.44 -17.64 12.48
CA ILE A 288 -9.03 -18.71 13.29
C ILE A 288 -9.22 -20.01 12.48
N VAL A 289 -9.44 -19.93 11.16
CA VAL A 289 -9.80 -21.12 10.35
C VAL A 289 -8.72 -22.20 10.33
N GLU A 290 -7.45 -21.81 10.49
CA GLU A 290 -6.32 -22.75 10.51
C GLU A 290 -6.35 -23.67 11.75
N GLU A 291 -6.90 -23.18 12.87
CA GLU A 291 -6.98 -23.92 14.13
C GLU A 291 -8.38 -24.44 14.46
N ASP A 292 -9.43 -23.67 14.16
CA ASP A 292 -10.83 -24.01 14.46
C ASP A 292 -11.77 -23.66 13.29
N PRO A 293 -11.80 -24.49 12.23
CA PRO A 293 -12.66 -24.28 11.08
C PRO A 293 -14.16 -24.40 11.40
N GLU A 294 -14.55 -25.17 12.42
CA GLU A 294 -15.97 -25.31 12.80
C GLU A 294 -16.48 -24.04 13.49
N PHE A 295 -15.66 -23.36 14.30
CA PHE A 295 -15.99 -22.02 14.81
C PHE A 295 -16.25 -21.05 13.66
N VAL A 296 -15.37 -20.99 12.66
CA VAL A 296 -15.52 -20.09 11.52
C VAL A 296 -16.80 -20.40 10.74
N LYS A 297 -17.08 -21.68 10.49
CA LYS A 297 -18.31 -22.14 9.84
C LYS A 297 -19.56 -21.74 10.64
N ASN A 298 -19.51 -21.81 11.97
CA ASN A 298 -20.60 -21.34 12.83
C ASN A 298 -20.81 -19.83 12.70
N ILE A 299 -19.75 -19.02 12.76
CA ILE A 299 -19.84 -17.56 12.57
C ILE A 299 -20.44 -17.21 11.20
N LEU A 300 -19.98 -17.86 10.14
CA LEU A 300 -20.49 -17.62 8.78
C LEU A 300 -21.98 -17.98 8.64
N ARG A 301 -22.48 -18.98 9.38
CA ARG A 301 -23.92 -19.30 9.42
C ARG A 301 -24.73 -18.20 10.08
N GLN A 302 -24.15 -17.54 11.09
CA GLN A 302 -24.77 -16.46 11.85
C GLN A 302 -24.73 -15.08 11.17
N TYR A 303 -24.07 -14.94 10.02
CA TYR A 303 -24.15 -13.71 9.21
C TYR A 303 -25.62 -13.37 8.91
N SER A 304 -25.95 -12.08 8.98
CA SER A 304 -27.26 -11.59 8.55
C SER A 304 -27.49 -11.91 7.06
N PRO A 305 -28.75 -11.96 6.58
CA PRO A 305 -29.02 -12.15 5.16
C PRO A 305 -28.29 -11.13 4.26
N ALA A 306 -28.24 -9.87 4.67
CA ALA A 306 -27.50 -8.82 3.97
C ALA A 306 -25.99 -9.09 3.89
N MET A 307 -25.36 -9.44 5.02
CA MET A 307 -23.93 -9.80 5.05
C MET A 307 -23.61 -11.03 4.19
N LYS A 308 -24.54 -11.99 4.08
CA LYS A 308 -24.37 -13.16 3.20
C LYS A 308 -24.36 -12.74 1.72
N ARG A 309 -25.21 -11.81 1.31
CA ARG A 309 -25.23 -11.26 -0.05
C ARG A 309 -23.97 -10.47 -0.36
N ASP A 310 -23.55 -9.59 0.56
CA ASP A 310 -22.30 -8.84 0.46
C ASP A 310 -21.09 -9.77 0.27
N ARG A 311 -20.98 -10.82 1.11
CA ARG A 311 -19.92 -11.84 0.98
C ARG A 311 -20.01 -12.62 -0.33
N ALA A 312 -21.21 -12.97 -0.78
CA ALA A 312 -21.41 -13.70 -2.03
C ALA A 312 -20.95 -12.84 -3.22
N TYR A 313 -21.26 -11.54 -3.19
CA TYR A 313 -20.85 -10.59 -4.22
C TYR A 313 -19.32 -10.40 -4.28
N GLU A 314 -18.66 -10.23 -3.11
CA GLU A 314 -17.19 -10.19 -3.06
C GLU A 314 -16.57 -11.47 -3.64
N LYS A 315 -17.13 -12.64 -3.30
CA LYS A 315 -16.64 -13.92 -3.82
C LYS A 315 -16.84 -14.05 -5.33
N SER A 316 -17.98 -13.64 -5.85
CA SER A 316 -18.21 -13.66 -7.31
C SER A 316 -17.27 -12.72 -8.03
N PHE A 317 -17.02 -11.53 -7.48
CA PHE A 317 -16.06 -10.58 -8.04
C PHE A 317 -14.66 -11.20 -8.10
N ILE A 318 -14.17 -11.77 -7.00
CA ILE A 318 -12.86 -12.42 -6.96
C ILE A 318 -12.81 -13.58 -7.96
N PHE A 319 -13.83 -14.44 -7.99
CA PHE A 319 -13.88 -15.58 -8.90
C PHE A 319 -13.83 -15.17 -10.39
N GLN A 320 -14.54 -14.10 -10.76
CA GLN A 320 -14.54 -13.57 -12.14
C GLN A 320 -13.19 -12.99 -12.57
N HIS A 321 -12.36 -12.55 -11.62
CA HIS A 321 -11.08 -11.91 -11.90
C HIS A 321 -9.86 -12.77 -11.53
N GLN A 322 -10.05 -13.99 -11.05
CA GLN A 322 -8.97 -14.94 -10.82
C GLN A 322 -8.33 -15.38 -12.14
N GLY A 323 -7.00 -15.45 -12.17
CA GLY A 323 -6.27 -15.84 -13.37
C GLY A 323 -4.78 -15.96 -13.15
N TRP A 324 -4.04 -16.05 -14.27
CA TRP A 324 -2.59 -16.12 -14.24
C TRP A 324 -1.94 -14.79 -13.80
N LEU A 325 -2.60 -13.66 -14.07
CA LEU A 325 -2.15 -12.33 -13.67
C LEU A 325 -2.10 -12.18 -12.14
N ASP A 326 -3.17 -12.57 -11.44
CA ASP A 326 -3.24 -12.56 -9.98
C ASP A 326 -2.08 -13.34 -9.34
N LYS A 327 -1.78 -14.54 -9.85
CA LYS A 327 -0.64 -15.34 -9.38
C LYS A 327 0.71 -14.66 -9.66
N PHE A 328 0.89 -14.09 -10.85
CA PHE A 328 2.10 -13.39 -11.23
C PHE A 328 2.33 -12.16 -10.34
N PHE A 329 1.30 -11.32 -10.18
CA PHE A 329 1.38 -10.11 -9.37
C PHE A 329 1.55 -10.44 -7.88
N GLY A 330 0.84 -11.44 -7.36
CA GLY A 330 1.05 -11.95 -6.00
C GLY A 330 2.50 -12.38 -5.74
N PHE A 331 3.12 -13.08 -6.71
CA PHE A 331 4.54 -13.43 -6.63
C PHE A 331 5.45 -12.20 -6.65
N THR A 332 5.23 -11.25 -7.56
CA THR A 332 6.06 -10.04 -7.66
C THR A 332 5.92 -9.13 -6.43
N ASN A 333 4.72 -9.01 -5.85
CA ASN A 333 4.50 -8.27 -4.62
C ASN A 333 5.22 -8.91 -3.44
N ASN A 334 5.17 -10.24 -3.34
CA ASN A 334 5.92 -10.99 -2.33
C ASN A 334 7.44 -10.74 -2.46
N LEU A 335 7.98 -10.73 -3.68
CA LEU A 335 9.39 -10.37 -3.92
C LEU A 335 9.69 -8.92 -3.55
N PHE A 336 8.81 -7.98 -3.90
CA PHE A 336 8.96 -6.57 -3.58
C PHE A 336 9.03 -6.35 -2.05
N LEU A 337 8.10 -6.91 -1.28
CA LEU A 337 8.09 -6.83 0.18
C LEU A 337 9.38 -7.42 0.79
N LYS A 338 9.79 -8.61 0.33
CA LYS A 338 11.04 -9.24 0.78
C LYS A 338 12.28 -8.41 0.44
N SER A 339 12.29 -7.76 -0.72
CA SER A 339 13.40 -6.87 -1.12
C SER A 339 13.52 -5.63 -0.22
N ASN A 340 12.40 -5.19 0.36
CA ASN A 340 12.33 -4.14 1.38
C ASN A 340 12.45 -4.69 2.81
N GLN A 341 12.98 -5.91 2.98
CA GLN A 341 13.21 -6.56 4.27
C GLN A 341 11.93 -6.71 5.12
N GLN A 342 10.77 -6.87 4.47
CA GLN A 342 9.51 -7.18 5.14
C GLN A 342 9.20 -8.67 5.02
N GLU A 343 8.40 -9.16 5.98
CA GLU A 343 7.76 -10.46 5.85
C GLU A 343 6.84 -10.42 4.62
N GLY A 344 6.98 -11.42 3.75
CA GLY A 344 6.23 -11.51 2.50
C GLY A 344 4.77 -11.91 2.73
N SER A 345 4.18 -12.67 1.80
CA SER A 345 2.86 -13.27 2.03
C SER A 345 2.94 -14.35 3.13
N VAL A 346 2.59 -14.00 4.38
CA VAL A 346 2.54 -14.93 5.52
C VAL A 346 1.12 -15.49 5.68
N THR A 347 1.01 -16.77 6.07
CA THR A 347 -0.27 -17.47 6.32
C THR A 347 -1.06 -16.86 7.47
N TYR A 348 -0.35 -16.30 8.46
CA TYR A 348 -0.88 -15.48 9.54
C TYR A 348 -0.40 -14.03 9.40
N SER A 349 -1.25 -13.04 9.68
CA SER A 349 -0.96 -11.63 9.40
C SER A 349 -0.52 -10.87 10.65
N TYR A 350 0.62 -10.14 10.57
CA TYR A 350 1.06 -9.15 11.56
C TYR A 350 -0.01 -8.09 11.92
N PHE A 351 -1.04 -7.90 11.07
CA PHE A 351 -2.19 -7.07 11.43
C PHE A 351 -2.96 -7.66 12.62
N ILE A 352 -3.09 -8.98 12.70
CA ILE A 352 -3.77 -9.65 13.81
C ILE A 352 -2.95 -9.52 15.09
N ASP A 353 -1.61 -9.59 15.03
CA ASP A 353 -0.75 -9.29 16.20
C ASP A 353 -1.08 -7.89 16.76
N LEU A 354 -1.10 -6.88 15.88
CA LEU A 354 -1.40 -5.50 16.25
C LEU A 354 -2.82 -5.36 16.81
N LEU A 355 -3.80 -5.97 16.14
CA LEU A 355 -5.21 -5.93 16.56
C LEU A 355 -5.40 -6.57 17.93
N LEU A 356 -4.85 -7.77 18.16
CA LEU A 356 -4.98 -8.49 19.42
C LEU A 356 -4.22 -7.81 20.55
N ASN A 357 -3.10 -7.14 20.29
CA ASN A 357 -2.40 -6.36 21.31
C ASN A 357 -3.06 -5.00 21.59
N TYR A 358 -3.80 -4.44 20.64
CA TYR A 358 -4.52 -3.17 20.81
C TYR A 358 -5.87 -3.33 21.52
N GLU A 359 -6.70 -4.28 21.10
CA GLU A 359 -8.06 -4.44 21.62
C GLU A 359 -8.03 -4.96 23.06
N LYS A 360 -8.79 -4.31 23.95
CA LYS A 360 -9.06 -4.82 25.30
C LYS A 360 -10.31 -5.69 25.23
N THR A 361 -10.20 -6.93 25.71
CA THR A 361 -11.30 -7.92 25.69
C THR A 361 -12.36 -7.63 26.73
#